data_AF-A0AAD3APY3-F1
#
_entry.id   AF-A0AAD3APY3-F1
#
_cell.length_a   1.000
_cell.length_b   1.000
_cell.length_c   1.000
_cell.angle_alpha   90.00
_cell.angle_beta   90.00
_cell.angle_gamma   90.00
#
_symmetry.space_group_name_H-M   'P 1'
#
loop_
_entity.id
_entity.type
_entity.pdbx_description
1 polymer ?
#
loop_
_entity_poly.entity_id
_entity_poly.type
_entity_poly.pdbx_seq_one_letter_code
_entity_poly.pdbx_strand_id
1 'polypeptide(L)'
;MTDPHEMRAMAGRFEVHAQTVEDEARKMWASSMNIAGAGWSGQAQATSYDTMGQVNQAFRNIVNMLHGVRDGLIRDANNYEQQEQASQQILSS
;
A
#
# COMPACT_ATOMS: atom_id res chain seq x y z
N MET A 1 17.95 6.53 5.83
CA MET A 1 18.37 5.16 5.47
C MET A 1 19.21 5.28 4.22
N THR A 2 20.41 4.70 4.18
CA THR A 2 21.34 4.76 3.02
C THR A 2 21.81 3.37 2.59
N ASP A 3 21.43 2.32 3.31
CA ASP A 3 21.76 0.93 2.99
C ASP A 3 20.72 0.36 1.99
N PRO A 4 21.14 -0.04 0.77
CA PRO A 4 20.26 -0.62 -0.24
C PRO A 4 19.59 -1.94 0.17
N HIS A 5 20.20 -2.74 1.04
CA HIS A 5 19.62 -4.01 1.51
C HIS A 5 18.47 -3.75 2.48
N GLU A 6 18.67 -2.85 3.44
CA GLU A 6 17.62 -2.44 4.39
C GLU A 6 16.45 -1.75 3.68
N MET A 7 16.72 -0.94 2.63
CA MET A 7 15.68 -0.35 1.78
C MET A 7 14.81 -1.42 1.12
N ARG A 8 15.41 -2.47 0.55
CA ARG A 8 14.67 -3.56 -0.09
C ARG A 8 13.91 -4.40 0.93
N ALA A 9 14.49 -4.66 2.10
CA ALA A 9 13.78 -5.35 3.18
C ALA A 9 12.55 -4.55 3.64
N MET A 10 12.68 -3.23 3.78
CA MET A 10 11.56 -2.36 4.11
C MET A 10 10.52 -2.29 3.00
N ALA A 11 10.94 -2.23 1.73
CA ALA A 11 10.03 -2.31 0.58
C ALA A 11 9.20 -3.60 0.60
N GLY A 12 9.83 -4.74 0.92
CA GLY A 12 9.12 -6.02 1.09
C GLY A 12 8.07 -5.98 2.22
N ARG A 13 8.32 -5.26 3.31
CA ARG A 13 7.32 -5.07 4.39
C ARG A 13 6.13 -4.22 3.93
N PHE A 14 6.39 -3.17 3.15
CA PHE A 14 5.32 -2.35 2.56
C PHE A 14 4.46 -3.14 1.58
N GLU A 15 5.06 -4.05 0.81
CA GLU A 15 4.32 -4.98 -0.05
C GLU A 15 3.37 -5.87 0.75
N VAL A 16 3.89 -6.56 1.78
CA VAL A 16 3.07 -7.42 2.65
C VAL A 16 1.96 -6.61 3.33
N HIS A 17 2.25 -5.37 3.74
CA HIS A 17 1.25 -4.51 4.35
C HIS A 17 0.16 -4.08 3.35
N ALA A 18 0.52 -3.76 2.11
CA ALA A 18 -0.45 -3.43 1.06
C ALA A 18 -1.41 -4.60 0.81
N GLN A 19 -0.88 -5.83 0.68
CA GLN A 19 -1.68 -7.05 0.54
C GLN A 19 -2.62 -7.26 1.73
N THR A 20 -2.12 -7.06 2.95
CA THR A 20 -2.95 -7.17 4.16
C THR A 20 -4.10 -6.16 4.15
N VAL A 21 -3.83 -4.90 3.78
CA VAL A 21 -4.86 -3.86 3.70
C VAL A 21 -5.89 -4.18 2.62
N GLU A 22 -5.47 -4.69 1.46
CA GLU A 22 -6.40 -5.12 0.40
C GLU A 22 -7.32 -6.25 0.85
N ASP A 23 -6.78 -7.24 1.56
CA ASP A 23 -7.57 -8.37 2.06
C ASP A 23 -8.56 -7.93 3.14
N GLU A 24 -8.15 -7.05 4.07
CA GLU A 24 -9.05 -6.49 5.08
C GLU A 24 -10.14 -5.60 4.46
N ALA A 25 -9.79 -4.79 3.44
CA ALA A 25 -10.77 -3.99 2.70
C ALA A 25 -11.82 -4.88 2.02
N ARG A 26 -11.40 -6.01 1.44
CA ARG A 26 -12.30 -6.99 0.80
C ARG A 26 -13.25 -7.62 1.83
N LYS A 27 -12.74 -7.99 3.01
CA LYS A 27 -13.57 -8.52 4.11
C LYS A 27 -14.59 -7.50 4.61
N MET A 28 -14.16 -6.25 4.81
CA MET A 28 -15.06 -5.17 5.24
C MET A 28 -16.17 -4.91 4.22
N TRP A 29 -15.86 -4.95 2.92
CA TRP A 29 -16.85 -4.80 1.87
C TRP A 29 -17.87 -5.95 1.84
N ALA A 30 -17.42 -7.20 2.04
CA ALA A 30 -18.32 -8.33 2.17
C ALA A 30 -19.20 -8.24 3.43
N SER A 31 -18.63 -7.79 4.57
CA SER A 31 -19.37 -7.60 5.81
C SER A 31 -20.45 -6.53 5.68
N SER A 32 -20.18 -5.43 4.97
CA SER A 32 -21.14 -4.35 4.82
C SER A 32 -22.32 -4.72 3.91
N MET A 33 -22.09 -5.54 2.88
CA MET A 33 -23.16 -6.12 2.07
C MET A 33 -24.08 -7.03 2.90
N ASN A 34 -23.51 -7.85 3.77
CA ASN A 34 -24.30 -8.70 4.67
C ASN A 34 -25.14 -7.88 5.67
N ILE A 35 -24.60 -6.77 6.18
CA ILE A 35 -25.34 -5.86 7.09
C ILE A 35 -26.49 -5.15 6.36
N ALA A 36 -26.28 -4.69 5.12
CA ALA A 36 -27.35 -4.11 4.31
C ALA A 36 -28.50 -5.11 4.03
N GLY A 37 -28.17 -6.42 3.94
CA GLY A 37 -29.16 -7.50 3.83
C GLY A 37 -29.91 -7.84 5.13
N ALA A 38 -29.39 -7.43 6.30
CA ALA A 38 -29.92 -7.78 7.62
C ALA A 38 -31.00 -6.83 8.18
N GLY A 39 -31.58 -5.96 7.34
CA GLY A 39 -32.78 -5.17 7.69
C GLY A 39 -32.62 -3.64 7.67
N TRP A 40 -31.56 -3.11 7.07
CA TRP A 40 -31.42 -1.66 6.87
C TRP A 40 -32.13 -1.28 5.55
N SER A 41 -33.43 -1.00 5.60
CA SER A 41 -34.22 -0.59 4.43
C SER A 41 -34.31 0.93 4.28
N GLY A 42 -34.37 1.44 3.04
CA GLY A 42 -34.64 2.86 2.76
C GLY A 42 -33.42 3.75 2.87
N GLN A 43 -33.50 4.89 3.58
CA GLN A 43 -32.38 5.84 3.72
C GLN A 43 -31.14 5.21 4.37
N ALA A 44 -31.32 4.30 5.34
CA ALA A 44 -30.21 3.59 5.98
C ALA A 44 -29.40 2.75 4.97
N GLN A 45 -30.07 2.19 3.96
CA GLN A 45 -29.41 1.45 2.88
C GLN A 45 -28.59 2.37 1.99
N ALA A 46 -29.18 3.50 1.56
CA ALA A 46 -28.51 4.48 0.70
C ALA A 46 -27.25 5.06 1.36
N THR A 47 -27.37 5.52 2.62
CA THR A 47 -26.22 6.05 3.39
C THR A 47 -25.14 5.00 3.61
N SER A 48 -25.51 3.73 3.77
CA SER A 48 -24.54 2.64 3.91
C SER A 48 -23.76 2.42 2.62
N TYR A 49 -24.43 2.42 1.46
CA TYR A 49 -23.73 2.33 0.17
C TYR A 49 -22.78 3.52 -0.05
N ASP A 50 -23.20 4.73 0.28
CA ASP A 50 -22.35 5.92 0.16
C ASP A 50 -21.13 5.84 1.06
N THR A 51 -21.33 5.45 2.33
CA THR A 51 -20.24 5.24 3.29
C THR A 51 -19.27 4.17 2.78
N MET A 52 -19.78 3.08 2.22
CA MET A 52 -18.95 2.01 1.67
C MET A 52 -18.21 2.44 0.40
N GLY A 53 -18.80 3.31 -0.43
CA GLY A 53 -18.11 3.93 -1.56
C GLY A 53 -16.92 4.77 -1.11
N GLN A 54 -17.12 5.63 -0.11
CA GLN A 54 -16.05 6.46 0.47
C GLN A 54 -14.95 5.61 1.11
N VAL A 55 -15.32 4.57 1.86
CA VAL A 55 -14.38 3.64 2.50
C VAL A 55 -13.56 2.87 1.45
N ASN A 56 -14.20 2.37 0.39
CA ASN A 56 -13.49 1.69 -0.70
C ASN A 56 -12.50 2.63 -1.41
N GLN A 57 -12.86 3.90 -1.60
CA GLN A 57 -11.95 4.90 -2.14
C GLN A 57 -10.77 5.18 -1.20
N ALA A 58 -11.02 5.30 0.09
CA ALA A 58 -9.97 5.48 1.10
C ALA A 58 -8.98 4.29 1.11
N PHE A 59 -9.49 3.05 1.04
CA PHE A 59 -8.63 1.86 0.96
C PHE A 59 -7.74 1.86 -0.27
N ARG A 60 -8.28 2.18 -1.44
CA ARG A 60 -7.50 2.30 -2.67
C ARG A 60 -6.40 3.36 -2.54
N ASN A 61 -6.70 4.49 -1.92
CA ASN A 61 -5.70 5.53 -1.66
C ASN A 61 -4.57 5.04 -0.75
N ILE A 62 -4.90 4.31 0.33
CA ILE A 62 -3.91 3.74 1.24
C ILE A 62 -3.01 2.75 0.50
N VAL A 63 -3.58 1.82 -0.26
CA VAL A 63 -2.82 0.84 -1.05
C VAL A 63 -1.89 1.53 -2.05
N ASN A 64 -2.38 2.55 -2.76
CA ASN A 64 -1.57 3.34 -3.69
C ASN A 64 -0.40 4.04 -2.98
N MET A 65 -0.62 4.56 -1.77
CA MET A 65 0.45 5.15 -0.96
C MET A 65 1.48 4.11 -0.53
N LEU A 66 1.04 2.92 -0.11
CA LEU A 66 1.94 1.84 0.30
C LEU A 66 2.82 1.36 -0.86
N HIS A 67 2.23 1.17 -2.04
CA HIS A 67 2.98 0.86 -3.26
C HIS A 67 3.94 2.00 -3.64
N GLY A 68 3.51 3.27 -3.50
CA GLY A 68 4.36 4.43 -3.76
C GLY A 68 5.61 4.46 -2.87
N VAL A 69 5.47 4.15 -1.58
CA VAL A 69 6.61 4.05 -0.65
C VAL A 69 7.52 2.88 -1.01
N ARG A 70 6.95 1.69 -1.30
CA ARG A 70 7.71 0.52 -1.77
C ARG A 70 8.56 0.85 -2.99
N ASP A 71 7.95 1.46 -4.01
CA ASP A 71 8.62 1.77 -5.27
C ASP A 71 9.69 2.86 -5.10
N GLY A 72 9.45 3.83 -4.20
CA GLY A 72 10.44 4.82 -3.81
C GLY A 72 11.67 4.17 -3.16
N LEU A 73 11.46 3.28 -2.19
CA LEU A 73 12.55 2.56 -1.52
C LEU A 73 13.39 1.71 -2.48
N ILE A 74 12.75 1.02 -3.43
CA ILE A 74 13.46 0.22 -4.44
C ILE A 74 14.28 1.12 -5.36
N ARG A 75 13.71 2.25 -5.81
CA ARG A 75 14.43 3.21 -6.65
C ARG A 75 15.64 3.78 -5.93
N ASP A 76 15.47 4.19 -4.68
CA ASP A 76 16.55 4.75 -3.86
C ASP A 76 17.67 3.72 -3.65
N ALA A 77 17.32 2.47 -3.33
CA ALA A 77 18.30 1.38 -3.19
C ALA A 77 19.18 1.23 -4.45
N ASN A 78 18.55 1.23 -5.63
CA ASN A 78 19.27 1.12 -6.90
C ASN A 78 20.17 2.33 -7.16
N ASN A 79 19.73 3.54 -6.78
CA ASN A 79 20.54 4.75 -6.93
C ASN A 79 21.79 4.71 -6.04
N TYR A 80 21.64 4.27 -4.79
CA TYR A 80 22.76 4.13 -3.86
C TYR A 80 23.78 3.09 -4.34
N GLU A 81 23.35 1.92 -4.81
CA GLU A 81 24.27 0.92 -5.36
C GLU A 81 25.05 1.42 -6.58
N GLN A 82 24.39 2.13 -7.49
CA GLN A 82 25.07 2.72 -8.65
C GLN A 82 26.10 3.77 -8.23
N GLN A 83 25.75 4.60 -7.25
CA GLN A 83 26.66 5.60 -6.71
C GLN A 83 27.88 4.96 -6.04
N GLU A 84 27.70 3.87 -5.29
CA GLU A 84 28.80 3.13 -4.67
C GLU A 84 29.71 2.49 -5.72
N GLN A 85 29.15 1.85 -6.76
CA GLN A 85 29.93 1.26 -7.84
C GLN A 85 30.75 2.31 -8.61
N ALA A 86 30.14 3.45 -8.94
CA ALA A 86 30.84 4.54 -9.61
C ALA A 86 31.96 5.11 -8.73
N SER A 87 31.72 5.25 -7.42
CA SER A 87 32.73 5.71 -6.47
C SER A 87 33.90 4.73 -6.36
N GLN A 88 33.64 3.42 -6.33
CA GLN A 88 34.69 2.40 -6.31
C GLN A 88 35.57 2.42 -7.57
N GLN A 89 34.98 2.64 -8.75
CA GLN A 89 35.75 2.75 -10.00
C GLN A 89 36.70 3.95 -9.98
N ILE A 90 36.23 5.11 -9.52
CA ILE A 90 37.05 6.32 -9.39
C ILE A 90 38.17 6.11 -8.37
N LEU A 91 37.87 5.50 -7.22
CA LEU A 91 38.85 5.25 -6.15
C LEU A 91 39.87 4.16 -6.51
N SER A 92 39.55 3.29 -7.47
CA SER A 92 40.45 2.26 -7.98
C SER A 92 41.40 2.75 -9.08
N SER A 93 41.27 4.01 -9.52
CA SER A 93 42.11 4.67 -10.54
C SER A 93 43.21 5.51 -9.89
#